data_AF-A0A1G4G888-F1
#
_entry.id   AF-A0A1G4G888-F1
#
_cell.length_a   1.000
_cell.length_b   1.000
_cell.length_c   1.000
_cell.angle_alpha   90.00
_cell.angle_beta   90.00
_cell.angle_gamma   90.00
#
_symmetry.space_group_name_H-M   'P 1'
#
loop_
_entity.id
_entity.type
_entity.pdbx_description
1 polymer ?
#
loop_
_entity_poly.entity_id
_entity_poly.type
_entity_poly.pdbx_seq_one_letter_code
_entity_poly.pdbx_strand_id
1 'polypeptide(L)'
;MENKSLSKEELIAQLKALSEAEAPESIHMGAMCYSPAPPPLRKVKCESCGQLIEEFDWMSSRNGIKKQVEKIKALGYDAKVEHICADCINKLGITDDDGDAFTEGLYYVFYFKTKEQQEYNIVQCSDEDAYKAVLAFLKNELSYTDYYDATHLIKDELDVIKKMTGISIE
;
A
#
# COMPACT_ATOMS: atom_id res chain seq x y z
N MET A 1 -6.76 -21.94 -13.01
CA MET A 1 -5.67 -21.75 -12.02
C MET A 1 -6.35 -21.66 -10.67
N GLU A 2 -6.05 -22.60 -9.78
CA GLU A 2 -6.75 -22.76 -8.50
C GLU A 2 -6.46 -21.56 -7.58
N ASN A 3 -7.53 -20.91 -7.09
CA ASN A 3 -7.47 -19.87 -6.08
C ASN A 3 -7.00 -20.48 -4.76
N LYS A 4 -5.70 -20.37 -4.47
CA LYS A 4 -5.13 -20.76 -3.18
C LYS A 4 -4.97 -19.50 -2.34
N SER A 5 -6.01 -19.14 -1.59
CA SER A 5 -5.78 -18.24 -0.46
C SER A 5 -5.00 -19.05 0.58
N LEU A 6 -3.82 -18.57 0.93
CA LEU A 6 -2.96 -19.23 1.91
C LEU A 6 -3.51 -18.99 3.32
N SER A 7 -3.30 -19.96 4.21
CA SER A 7 -3.65 -19.80 5.63
C SER A 7 -2.67 -18.85 6.33
N LYS A 8 -3.05 -18.37 7.52
CA LYS A 8 -2.19 -17.53 8.35
C LYS A 8 -0.85 -18.21 8.67
N GLU A 9 -0.84 -19.53 8.90
CA GLU A 9 0.40 -20.25 9.19
C GLU A 9 1.32 -20.37 7.96
N GLU A 10 0.75 -20.52 6.77
CA GLU A 10 1.52 -20.57 5.51
C GLU A 10 2.19 -19.22 5.22
N LEU A 11 1.51 -18.11 5.51
CA LEU A 11 2.06 -16.76 5.39
C LEU A 11 3.18 -16.51 6.41
N ILE A 12 3.03 -16.99 7.65
CA ILE A 12 4.08 -16.90 8.68
C ILE A 12 5.32 -17.71 8.26
N ALA A 13 5.12 -18.91 7.70
CA ALA A 13 6.21 -19.76 7.24
C ALA A 13 6.99 -19.14 6.06
N GLN A 14 6.29 -18.54 5.10
CA GLN A 14 6.92 -17.83 3.98
C GLN A 14 7.75 -16.65 4.47
N LEU A 15 7.23 -15.89 5.41
CA LEU A 15 7.89 -14.67 5.88
C LEU A 15 9.12 -14.99 6.74
N LYS A 16 9.11 -16.12 7.49
CA LYS A 16 10.33 -16.66 8.12
C LYS A 16 11.37 -17.09 7.07
N ALA A 17 10.97 -17.80 6.02
CA ALA A 17 11.89 -18.21 4.95
C ALA A 17 12.50 -17.02 4.19
N LEU A 18 11.73 -15.94 4.00
CA LEU A 18 12.19 -14.68 3.41
C LEU A 18 13.20 -13.94 4.27
N SER A 19 13.06 -14.01 5.60
CA SER A 19 13.97 -13.35 6.54
C SER A 19 15.37 -13.96 6.58
N GLU A 20 15.49 -15.25 6.22
CA GLU A 20 16.76 -16.00 6.25
C GLU A 20 17.51 -15.98 4.90
N ALA A 21 16.93 -15.40 3.84
CA ALA A 21 17.54 -15.40 2.51
C ALA A 21 18.62 -14.30 2.34
N GLU A 22 19.82 -14.70 1.93
CA GLU A 22 20.93 -13.79 1.60
C GLU A 22 20.64 -12.99 0.32
N ALA A 23 20.92 -11.68 0.34
CA ALA A 23 20.67 -10.75 -0.76
C ALA A 23 21.93 -10.53 -1.62
N PRO A 24 21.78 -10.38 -2.95
CA PRO A 24 22.89 -9.96 -3.82
C PRO A 24 23.26 -8.48 -3.65
N GLU A 25 24.54 -8.15 -3.85
CA GLU A 25 25.13 -6.82 -3.61
C GLU A 25 24.84 -5.77 -4.70
N SER A 26 24.26 -4.65 -4.26
CA SER A 26 24.28 -3.27 -4.80
C SER A 26 23.83 -2.98 -6.24
N ILE A 27 22.94 -1.97 -6.39
CA ILE A 27 22.41 -1.45 -7.66
C ILE A 27 22.77 0.05 -7.77
N HIS A 28 23.30 0.48 -8.91
CA HIS A 28 23.68 1.88 -9.18
C HIS A 28 22.51 2.71 -9.74
N MET A 29 22.31 3.93 -9.22
CA MET A 29 21.40 4.97 -9.75
C MET A 29 22.17 6.12 -10.41
N GLY A 30 21.68 6.62 -11.55
CA GLY A 30 22.18 7.85 -12.20
C GLY A 30 21.33 9.08 -11.85
N ALA A 31 21.93 10.27 -11.77
CA ALA A 31 21.26 11.52 -11.43
C ALA A 31 20.72 12.27 -12.68
N MET A 32 19.51 12.83 -12.59
CA MET A 32 18.89 13.69 -13.62
C MET A 32 18.63 15.11 -13.06
N CYS A 33 19.04 16.15 -13.80
CA CYS A 33 19.09 17.55 -13.34
C CYS A 33 17.96 18.46 -13.87
N TYR A 34 16.69 18.03 -13.82
CA TYR A 34 15.55 18.88 -14.20
C TYR A 34 14.70 19.25 -12.97
N SER A 35 14.25 20.50 -12.89
CA SER A 35 13.31 20.96 -11.86
C SER A 35 11.87 20.74 -12.37
N PRO A 36 11.08 19.85 -11.76
CA PRO A 36 9.71 19.60 -12.21
C PRO A 36 8.80 20.80 -11.90
N ALA A 37 8.01 21.24 -12.90
CA ALA A 37 6.93 22.19 -12.68
C ALA A 37 5.80 21.52 -11.86
N PRO A 38 5.16 22.24 -10.92
CA PRO A 38 4.05 21.67 -10.16
C PRO A 38 2.89 21.33 -11.10
N PRO A 39 2.26 20.16 -10.94
CA PRO A 39 1.12 19.77 -11.77
C PRO A 39 -0.08 20.71 -11.51
N PRO A 40 -1.04 20.77 -12.44
CA PRO A 40 -2.25 21.55 -12.24
C PRO A 40 -3.05 21.04 -11.03
N LEU A 41 -3.81 21.95 -10.40
CA LEU A 41 -4.78 21.58 -9.37
C LEU A 41 -6.04 21.02 -10.02
N ARG A 42 -6.62 20.00 -9.40
CA ARG A 42 -7.93 19.43 -9.78
C ARG A 42 -8.84 19.28 -8.58
N LYS A 43 -10.14 19.27 -8.83
CA LYS A 43 -11.16 19.01 -7.82
C LYS A 43 -11.53 17.55 -7.80
N VAL A 44 -11.36 16.90 -6.65
CA VAL A 44 -11.69 15.50 -6.42
C VAL A 44 -12.71 15.39 -5.30
N LYS A 45 -13.66 14.46 -5.45
CA LYS A 45 -14.65 14.20 -4.42
C LYS A 45 -14.11 13.19 -3.42
N CYS A 46 -14.24 13.49 -2.13
CA CYS A 46 -14.09 12.51 -1.07
C CYS A 46 -15.10 11.37 -1.28
N GLU A 47 -14.62 10.12 -1.28
CA GLU A 47 -15.45 8.94 -1.51
C GLU A 47 -16.37 8.62 -0.31
N SER A 48 -16.10 9.18 0.87
CA SER A 48 -16.90 9.01 2.08
C SER A 48 -18.00 10.08 2.23
N CYS A 49 -17.64 11.37 2.21
CA CYS A 49 -18.60 12.47 2.45
C CYS A 49 -19.05 13.22 1.19
N GLY A 50 -18.42 12.97 0.04
CA GLY A 50 -18.74 13.65 -1.23
C GLY A 50 -18.21 15.09 -1.35
N GLN A 51 -17.53 15.63 -0.34
CA GLN A 51 -16.94 16.97 -0.38
C GLN A 51 -15.92 17.08 -1.51
N LEU A 52 -15.94 18.21 -2.23
CA LEU A 52 -14.95 18.54 -3.26
C LEU A 52 -13.72 19.16 -2.60
N ILE A 53 -12.56 18.58 -2.87
CA ILE A 53 -11.25 19.01 -2.36
C ILE A 53 -10.33 19.23 -3.55
N GLU A 54 -9.50 20.27 -3.46
CA GLU A 54 -8.47 20.55 -4.45
C GLU A 54 -7.21 19.76 -4.11
N GLU A 55 -6.67 19.05 -5.09
CA GLU A 55 -5.40 18.33 -4.98
C GLU A 55 -4.54 18.58 -6.22
N PHE A 56 -3.24 18.43 -6.07
CA PHE A 56 -2.30 18.43 -7.18
C PHE A 56 -2.50 17.19 -8.06
N ASP A 57 -2.62 17.38 -9.38
CA ASP A 57 -2.83 16.32 -10.35
C ASP A 57 -1.52 15.58 -10.70
N TRP A 58 -0.94 14.90 -9.71
CA TRP A 58 0.13 13.95 -9.94
C TRP A 58 -0.45 12.72 -10.66
N MET A 59 -0.40 12.72 -12.00
CA MET A 59 -0.99 11.70 -12.87
C MET A 59 -0.53 10.25 -12.55
N SER A 60 0.68 10.06 -12.02
CA SER A 60 1.32 8.76 -11.84
C SER A 60 0.75 7.95 -10.66
N SER A 61 0.45 8.58 -9.53
CA SER A 61 0.10 7.89 -8.27
C SER A 61 -1.38 7.46 -8.19
N ARG A 62 -2.29 8.12 -8.92
CA ARG A 62 -3.75 7.95 -8.73
C ARG A 62 -4.31 6.64 -9.29
N ASN A 63 -3.81 6.18 -10.44
CA ASN A 63 -4.27 4.94 -11.06
C ASN A 63 -3.50 3.70 -10.59
N GLY A 64 -2.30 3.90 -10.04
CA GLY A 64 -1.44 2.82 -9.57
C GLY A 64 -2.07 2.06 -8.40
N ILE A 65 -2.40 2.78 -7.32
CA ILE A 65 -2.93 2.19 -6.08
C ILE A 65 -4.21 1.38 -6.35
N LYS A 66 -5.22 1.97 -7.01
CA LYS A 66 -6.48 1.26 -7.29
C LYS A 66 -6.26 0.00 -8.12
N LYS A 67 -5.35 0.03 -9.10
CA LYS A 67 -4.98 -1.15 -9.91
C LYS A 67 -4.30 -2.23 -9.06
N GLN A 68 -3.40 -1.87 -8.14
CA GLN A 68 -2.78 -2.88 -7.27
C GLN A 68 -3.82 -3.53 -6.35
N VAL A 69 -4.76 -2.75 -5.81
CA VAL A 69 -5.86 -3.27 -4.97
C VAL A 69 -6.78 -4.22 -5.76
N GLU A 70 -7.07 -3.93 -7.03
CA GLU A 70 -7.79 -4.86 -7.91
C GLU A 70 -7.04 -6.18 -8.12
N LYS A 71 -5.71 -6.15 -8.26
CA LYS A 71 -4.89 -7.36 -8.33
C LYS A 71 -4.92 -8.14 -7.02
N ILE A 72 -4.90 -7.46 -5.87
CA ILE A 72 -5.03 -8.10 -4.55
C ILE A 72 -6.39 -8.80 -4.44
N LYS A 73 -7.48 -8.13 -4.83
CA LYS A 73 -8.82 -8.74 -4.91
C LYS A 73 -8.86 -9.96 -5.82
N ALA A 74 -8.16 -9.91 -6.96
CA ALA A 74 -8.12 -11.01 -7.92
C ALA A 74 -7.43 -12.28 -7.36
N LEU A 75 -6.57 -12.14 -6.35
CA LEU A 75 -6.00 -13.27 -5.60
C LEU A 75 -6.99 -13.92 -4.60
N GLY A 76 -8.17 -13.32 -4.42
CA GLY A 76 -9.22 -13.81 -3.52
C GLY A 76 -9.20 -13.20 -2.12
N TYR A 77 -8.44 -12.11 -1.90
CA TYR A 77 -8.46 -11.35 -0.65
C TYR A 77 -9.54 -10.28 -0.66
N ASP A 78 -10.13 -10.00 0.50
CA ASP A 78 -11.06 -8.90 0.68
C ASP A 78 -10.26 -7.64 1.03
N ALA A 79 -9.97 -6.85 0.00
CA ALA A 79 -9.23 -5.60 0.12
C ALA A 79 -10.03 -4.48 -0.54
N LYS A 80 -10.05 -3.28 0.02
CA LYS A 80 -10.59 -2.09 -0.66
C LYS A 80 -9.71 -0.88 -0.36
N VAL A 81 -9.83 0.13 -1.20
CA VAL A 81 -9.17 1.42 -0.97
C VAL A 81 -10.18 2.53 -1.20
N GLU A 82 -10.19 3.50 -0.31
CA GLU A 82 -11.03 4.68 -0.39
C GLU A 82 -10.16 5.94 -0.39
N HIS A 83 -10.54 6.94 -1.16
CA HIS A 83 -9.88 8.23 -1.22
C HIS A 83 -10.73 9.28 -0.48
N ILE A 84 -10.34 9.61 0.75
CA ILE A 84 -11.19 10.32 1.71
C ILE A 84 -10.50 11.56 2.28
N CYS A 85 -11.28 12.52 2.76
CA CYS A 85 -10.77 13.77 3.30
C CYS A 85 -10.25 13.63 4.73
N ALA A 86 -9.46 14.62 5.17
CA ALA A 86 -8.97 14.79 6.55
C ALA A 86 -10.05 14.51 7.62
N ASP A 87 -11.22 15.14 7.50
CA ASP A 87 -12.31 14.94 8.46
C ASP A 87 -12.83 13.50 8.50
N CYS A 88 -12.86 12.81 7.36
CA CYS A 88 -13.35 11.44 7.28
C CYS A 88 -12.32 10.45 7.83
N ILE A 89 -11.04 10.64 7.52
CA ILE A 89 -9.99 9.77 8.04
C ILE A 89 -9.82 9.93 9.56
N ASN A 90 -9.91 11.15 10.08
CA ASN A 90 -9.87 11.40 11.53
C ASN A 90 -11.04 10.75 12.27
N LYS A 91 -12.22 10.64 11.65
CA LYS A 91 -13.38 9.91 12.21
C LYS A 91 -13.16 8.39 12.28
N LEU A 92 -12.27 7.85 11.45
CA LEU A 92 -11.86 6.45 11.52
C LEU A 92 -10.85 6.21 12.66
N GLY A 93 -10.37 7.26 13.32
CA GLY A 93 -9.37 7.17 14.40
C GLY A 93 -7.96 6.85 13.92
N ILE A 94 -7.67 7.08 12.63
CA ILE A 94 -6.35 6.89 12.04
C ILE A 94 -5.57 8.20 12.19
N THR A 95 -4.32 8.10 12.64
CA THR A 95 -3.35 9.20 12.71
C THR A 95 -2.29 9.03 11.63
N ASP A 96 -1.50 10.07 11.39
CA ASP A 96 -0.29 9.95 10.59
C ASP A 96 0.83 9.19 11.34
N ASP A 97 2.01 9.11 10.72
CA ASP A 97 3.17 8.40 11.27
C ASP A 97 3.75 9.07 12.53
N ASP A 98 3.48 10.37 12.74
CA ASP A 98 3.88 11.12 13.94
C ASP A 98 2.82 11.04 15.06
N GLY A 99 1.66 10.44 14.77
CA GLY A 99 0.53 10.33 15.70
C GLY A 99 -0.40 11.55 15.70
N ASP A 100 -0.24 12.44 14.73
CA ASP A 100 -1.04 13.65 14.57
C ASP A 100 -2.29 13.40 13.72
N ALA A 101 -3.26 14.30 13.88
CA ALA A 101 -4.48 14.29 13.09
C ALA A 101 -4.26 14.90 11.70
N PHE A 102 -4.91 14.34 10.70
CA PHE A 102 -4.84 14.85 9.33
C PHE A 102 -5.52 16.22 9.24
N THR A 103 -4.89 17.18 8.57
CA THR A 103 -5.33 18.57 8.55
C THR A 103 -5.96 18.96 7.22
N GLU A 104 -5.32 18.67 6.09
CA GLU A 104 -5.76 19.13 4.76
C GLU A 104 -5.49 18.11 3.66
N GLY A 105 -6.44 17.99 2.73
CA GLY A 105 -6.30 17.18 1.52
C GLY A 105 -7.10 15.89 1.52
N LEU A 106 -6.74 15.02 0.58
CA LEU A 106 -7.31 13.69 0.40
C LEU A 106 -6.23 12.63 0.65
N TYR A 107 -6.66 11.54 1.29
CA TYR A 107 -5.79 10.47 1.74
C TYR A 107 -6.34 9.13 1.25
N TYR A 108 -5.44 8.25 0.84
CA TYR A 108 -5.79 6.86 0.54
C TYR A 108 -5.85 6.06 1.84
N VAL A 109 -6.99 5.45 2.08
CA VAL A 109 -7.21 4.53 3.19
C VAL A 109 -7.40 3.14 2.62
N PHE A 110 -6.50 2.26 3.02
CA PHE A 110 -6.51 0.85 2.64
C PHE A 110 -7.20 0.03 3.72
N TYR A 111 -8.08 -0.84 3.27
CA TYR A 111 -8.78 -1.81 4.10
C TYR A 111 -8.38 -3.19 3.61
N PHE A 112 -7.94 -4.03 4.53
CA PHE A 112 -7.53 -5.39 4.22
C PHE A 112 -8.12 -6.35 5.24
N LYS A 113 -8.59 -7.50 4.76
CA LYS A 113 -9.17 -8.53 5.60
C LYS A 113 -8.79 -9.91 5.08
N THR A 114 -8.21 -10.73 5.95
CA THR A 114 -7.99 -12.15 5.68
C THR A 114 -9.28 -12.94 5.93
N LYS A 115 -9.34 -14.19 5.44
CA LYS A 115 -10.52 -15.06 5.64
C LYS A 115 -10.85 -15.33 7.11
N GLU A 116 -9.85 -15.26 7.99
CA GLU A 116 -9.98 -15.55 9.41
C GLU A 116 -10.34 -14.31 10.24
N GLN A 117 -10.01 -13.11 9.74
CA GLN A 117 -10.33 -11.87 10.42
C GLN A 117 -11.82 -11.57 10.32
N GLN A 118 -12.41 -11.06 11.39
CA GLN A 118 -13.81 -10.62 11.41
C GLN A 118 -13.94 -9.14 11.02
N GLU A 119 -12.95 -8.33 11.35
CA GLU A 119 -12.87 -6.89 11.09
C GLU A 119 -11.78 -6.57 10.06
N TYR A 120 -11.90 -5.42 9.39
CA TYR A 120 -10.86 -4.94 8.47
C TYR A 120 -9.69 -4.36 9.27
N ASN A 121 -8.47 -4.69 8.87
CA ASN A 121 -7.32 -3.84 9.15
C ASN A 121 -7.43 -2.58 8.29
N ILE A 122 -7.41 -1.41 8.91
CA ILE A 122 -7.60 -0.13 8.24
C ILE A 122 -6.37 0.73 8.47
N VAL A 123 -5.71 1.16 7.39
CA VAL A 123 -4.53 2.02 7.48
C VAL A 123 -4.55 3.11 6.43
N GLN A 124 -3.88 4.22 6.73
CA GLN A 124 -3.55 5.22 5.73
C GLN A 124 -2.30 4.80 4.96
N CYS A 125 -2.35 4.85 3.63
CA CYS A 125 -1.19 4.61 2.78
C CYS A 125 -1.41 5.22 1.39
N SER A 126 -0.66 6.29 1.08
CA SER A 126 -0.68 6.97 -0.22
C SER A 126 0.50 6.61 -1.12
N ASP A 127 1.36 5.69 -0.71
CA ASP A 127 2.48 5.19 -1.49
C ASP A 127 2.05 3.98 -2.33
N GLU A 128 2.26 4.02 -3.65
CA GLU A 128 1.92 2.89 -4.54
C GLU A 128 2.81 1.66 -4.28
N ASP A 129 4.09 1.89 -3.98
CA ASP A 129 5.08 0.81 -3.89
C ASP A 129 4.82 -0.08 -2.68
N ALA A 130 4.31 0.50 -1.57
CA ALA A 130 3.75 -0.26 -0.46
C ALA A 130 2.67 -1.29 -0.88
N TYR A 131 1.75 -0.94 -1.80
CA TYR A 131 0.75 -1.91 -2.31
C TYR A 131 1.39 -2.98 -3.20
N LYS A 132 2.47 -2.66 -3.93
CA LYS A 132 3.21 -3.64 -4.73
C LYS A 132 3.96 -4.62 -3.82
N ALA A 133 4.56 -4.14 -2.73
CA ALA A 133 5.18 -4.98 -1.71
C ALA A 133 4.15 -5.95 -1.11
N VAL A 134 2.97 -5.46 -0.72
CA VAL A 134 1.87 -6.31 -0.23
C VAL A 134 1.45 -7.33 -1.31
N LEU A 135 1.28 -6.91 -2.56
CA LEU A 135 0.87 -7.82 -3.64
C LEU A 135 1.91 -8.92 -3.89
N ALA A 136 3.19 -8.59 -3.94
CA ALA A 136 4.28 -9.54 -4.12
C ALA A 136 4.36 -10.51 -2.94
N PHE A 137 4.22 -10.01 -1.71
CA PHE A 137 4.09 -10.85 -0.51
C PHE A 137 2.92 -11.84 -0.62
N LEU A 138 1.73 -11.37 -0.99
CA LEU A 138 0.54 -12.23 -1.12
C LEU A 138 0.66 -13.28 -2.24
N LYS A 139 1.58 -13.10 -3.19
CA LYS A 139 1.91 -14.06 -4.25
C LYS A 139 3.09 -14.98 -3.90
N ASN A 140 3.73 -14.78 -2.76
CA ASN A 140 4.99 -15.44 -2.39
C ASN A 140 6.16 -15.14 -3.36
N GLU A 141 6.27 -13.88 -3.78
CA GLU A 141 7.41 -13.38 -4.55
C GLU A 141 8.47 -12.81 -3.58
N LEU A 142 9.77 -12.95 -3.90
CA LEU A 142 10.87 -12.49 -3.04
C LEU A 142 11.15 -10.98 -3.19
N SER A 143 10.70 -10.39 -4.29
CA SER A 143 10.97 -9.02 -4.67
C SER A 143 9.83 -8.44 -5.50
N TYR A 144 9.80 -7.12 -5.59
CA TYR A 144 8.91 -6.39 -6.49
C TYR A 144 9.68 -5.27 -7.18
N THR A 145 9.13 -4.76 -8.28
CA THR A 145 9.68 -3.62 -9.00
C THR A 145 8.87 -2.37 -8.66
N ASP A 146 9.56 -1.30 -8.24
CA ASP A 146 8.94 -0.03 -7.87
C ASP A 146 8.49 0.78 -9.08
N TYR A 147 8.10 2.03 -8.86
CA TYR A 147 7.71 2.93 -9.95
C TYR A 147 8.88 3.36 -10.85
N TYR A 148 10.12 3.30 -10.36
CA TYR A 148 11.34 3.69 -11.07
C TYR A 148 12.10 2.51 -11.67
N ASP A 149 11.43 1.37 -11.85
CA ASP A 149 12.01 0.10 -12.31
C ASP A 149 13.12 -0.46 -11.40
N ALA A 150 13.26 0.04 -10.18
CA ALA A 150 14.18 -0.51 -9.19
C ALA A 150 13.57 -1.76 -8.54
N THR A 151 14.42 -2.75 -8.29
CA THR A 151 14.00 -4.00 -7.64
C THR A 151 14.23 -3.90 -6.14
N HIS A 152 13.18 -4.14 -5.36
CA HIS A 152 13.17 -4.11 -3.90
C HIS A 152 12.88 -5.49 -3.35
N LEU A 153 13.54 -5.86 -2.24
CA LEU A 153 13.34 -7.15 -1.59
C LEU A 153 12.23 -7.06 -0.55
N ILE A 154 11.36 -8.07 -0.52
CA ILE A 154 10.23 -8.11 0.43
C ILE A 154 10.68 -8.17 1.88
N LYS A 155 11.87 -8.73 2.15
CA LYS A 155 12.44 -8.79 3.50
C LYS A 155 12.76 -7.41 4.10
N ASP A 156 12.96 -6.41 3.27
CA ASP A 156 13.26 -5.04 3.71
C ASP A 156 11.95 -4.25 3.97
N GLU A 157 10.81 -4.76 3.47
CA GLU A 157 9.48 -4.13 3.54
C GLU A 157 8.54 -4.77 4.57
N LEU A 158 9.09 -5.58 5.48
CA LEU A 158 8.26 -6.36 6.41
C LEU A 158 7.38 -5.49 7.30
N ASP A 159 7.87 -4.34 7.73
CA ASP A 159 7.09 -3.44 8.60
C ASP A 159 5.95 -2.76 7.84
N VAL A 160 6.15 -2.45 6.56
CA VAL A 160 5.08 -1.97 5.66
C VAL A 160 4.02 -3.05 5.48
N ILE A 161 4.43 -4.29 5.21
CA ILE A 161 3.52 -5.42 5.03
C ILE A 161 2.72 -5.68 6.32
N LYS A 162 3.38 -5.70 7.49
CA LYS A 162 2.71 -5.85 8.80
C LYS A 162 1.69 -4.73 9.02
N LYS A 163 2.07 -3.47 8.79
CA LYS A 163 1.17 -2.31 8.91
C LYS A 163 -0.05 -2.48 8.01
N MET A 164 0.16 -2.75 6.72
CA MET A 164 -0.92 -2.81 5.74
C MET A 164 -1.85 -4.01 5.89
N THR A 165 -1.32 -5.17 6.29
CA THR A 165 -2.10 -6.40 6.39
C THR A 165 -2.63 -6.67 7.81
N GLY A 166 -2.05 -6.03 8.83
CA GLY A 166 -2.34 -6.31 10.24
C GLY A 166 -1.84 -7.69 10.69
N ILE A 167 -0.96 -8.33 9.91
CA ILE A 167 -0.38 -9.64 10.21
C ILE A 167 0.97 -9.41 10.89
N SER A 168 1.10 -9.89 12.13
CA SER A 168 2.36 -9.88 12.87
C SER A 168 2.96 -11.28 12.94
N ILE A 169 4.28 -11.34 13.02
CA ILE A 169 5.03 -12.58 13.23
C ILE A 169 5.72 -12.45 14.58
N GLU A 170 5.47 -13.43 15.43
CA GLU A 170 6.22 -13.66 16.66
C GLU A 170 7.55 -14.38 16.37
#